data_AF-A0A015KDE4-F1
#
_entry.id   AF-A0A015KDE4-F1
#
_cell.length_a   1.000
_cell.length_b   1.000
_cell.length_c   1.000
_cell.angle_alpha   90.00
_cell.angle_beta   90.00
_cell.angle_gamma   90.00
#
_symmetry.space_group_name_H-M   'P 1'
#
loop_
_entity.id
_entity.type
_entity.pdbx_description
1 polymer ?
#
loop_
_entity_poly.entity_id
_entity_poly.type
_entity_poly.pdbx_seq_one_letter_code
_entity_poly.pdbx_strand_id
1 'polypeptide(L)'
;MFIRSLRPISKGEELIISYRSADSSEEIRLRYLKSVGIDCHCRLCKLDDSESPEVNDRRIRLLNTFEKLIKPRILNVANPSLIKRSEKIVSELHNLRKEQPDLEFDTLELSKILAFAHRKNGNLAEALSILKEVYNIYKNVHLQIVDCIIFDIVLLYIDLKQMEEARKWFDILLKKLAEPILGKFKDDEIKWKKDAFHLTEKIFPVMNSIAKCL
;
A
#
# COMPACT_ATOMS: atom_id res chain seq x y z
N MET A 1 17.60 -18.80 3.98
CA MET A 1 17.18 -17.46 3.51
C MET A 1 17.10 -17.51 1.99
N PHE A 2 15.94 -17.20 1.39
CA PHE A 2 15.78 -17.13 -0.06
C PHE A 2 15.70 -15.66 -0.48
N ILE A 3 16.43 -15.28 -1.54
CA ILE A 3 16.37 -13.95 -2.14
C ILE A 3 15.78 -14.12 -3.54
N ARG A 4 14.83 -13.26 -3.89
CA ARG A 4 14.11 -13.32 -5.17
C ARG A 4 14.06 -11.93 -5.78
N SER A 5 14.15 -11.88 -7.11
CA SER A 5 14.00 -10.65 -7.85
C SER A 5 12.54 -10.23 -7.89
N LEU A 6 12.25 -8.98 -7.50
CA LEU A 6 10.91 -8.41 -7.57
C LEU A 6 10.63 -7.66 -8.88
N ARG A 7 11.64 -7.57 -9.74
CA ARG A 7 11.59 -6.98 -11.08
C ARG A 7 12.64 -7.65 -11.99
N PRO A 8 12.54 -7.52 -13.32
CA PRO A 8 13.63 -7.89 -14.21
C PRO A 8 14.94 -7.18 -13.83
N ILE A 9 16.06 -7.88 -13.97
CA ILE A 9 17.40 -7.40 -13.65
C ILE A 9 18.28 -7.63 -14.88
N SER A 10 18.94 -6.57 -15.34
CA SER A 10 19.84 -6.63 -16.49
C SER A 10 21.20 -7.23 -16.11
N LYS A 11 21.92 -7.79 -17.08
CA LYS A 11 23.28 -8.30 -16.83
C LYS A 11 24.19 -7.14 -16.38
N GLY A 12 24.86 -7.32 -15.24
CA GLY A 12 25.76 -6.31 -14.66
C GLY A 12 25.04 -5.26 -13.80
N GLU A 13 23.71 -5.36 -13.66
CA GLU A 13 22.95 -4.50 -12.75
C GLU A 13 23.16 -4.94 -11.29
N GLU A 14 23.33 -3.96 -10.40
CA GLU A 14 23.48 -4.20 -8.97
C GLU A 14 22.18 -4.76 -8.36
N LEU A 15 22.33 -5.77 -7.50
CA LEU A 15 21.22 -6.35 -6.75
C LEU A 15 20.96 -5.52 -5.50
N ILE A 16 19.78 -4.91 -5.42
CA ILE A 16 19.39 -4.03 -4.31
C ILE A 16 18.30 -4.70 -3.48
N ILE A 17 18.46 -4.68 -2.16
CA ILE A 17 17.42 -5.04 -1.19
C ILE A 17 17.16 -3.85 -0.25
N SER A 18 15.91 -3.63 0.14
CA SER A 18 15.58 -2.54 1.05
C SER A 18 15.69 -2.99 2.49
N TYR A 19 16.56 -2.35 3.27
CA TYR A 19 16.72 -2.66 4.70
C TYR A 19 15.63 -2.01 5.56
N ARG A 20 14.94 -1.00 4.99
CA ARG A 20 13.83 -0.30 5.63
C ARG A 20 12.71 -0.05 4.62
N SER A 21 11.46 -0.07 5.07
CA SER A 21 10.31 0.17 4.20
C SER A 21 10.29 1.61 3.67
N ALA A 22 9.88 1.79 2.42
CA ALA A 22 9.83 3.09 1.75
C ALA A 22 8.69 4.00 2.23
N ASP A 23 7.65 3.41 2.82
CA ASP A 23 6.51 4.11 3.44
C ASP A 23 6.78 4.61 4.87
N SER A 24 8.00 4.43 5.37
CA SER A 24 8.45 5.09 6.60
C SER A 24 8.87 6.53 6.32
N SER A 25 8.66 7.42 7.30
CA SER A 25 9.16 8.81 7.21
C SER A 25 10.66 8.83 6.93
N GLU A 26 11.10 9.89 6.23
CA GLU A 26 12.51 10.14 5.93
C GLU A 26 13.38 10.03 7.20
N GLU A 27 12.99 10.70 8.28
CA GLU A 27 13.72 10.67 9.55
C GLU A 27 13.93 9.23 10.07
N ILE A 28 12.88 8.40 10.05
CA ILE A 28 12.95 7.01 10.49
C ILE A 28 13.86 6.19 9.57
N ARG A 29 13.75 6.40 8.24
CA ARG A 29 14.57 5.71 7.25
C ARG A 29 16.05 6.06 7.42
N LEU A 30 16.40 7.34 7.42
CA LEU A 30 17.77 7.82 7.51
C LEU A 30 18.42 7.45 8.85
N ARG A 31 17.68 7.57 9.96
CA ARG A 31 18.19 7.18 11.28
C ARG A 31 18.59 5.70 11.32
N TYR A 32 17.75 4.82 10.78
CA TYR A 32 18.02 3.39 10.73
C TYR A 32 19.19 3.06 9.78
N LEU A 33 19.19 3.61 8.58
CA LEU A 33 20.26 3.35 7.60
C LEU A 33 21.62 3.82 8.11
N LYS A 34 21.67 5.00 8.75
CA LYS A 34 22.89 5.51 9.39
C LYS A 34 23.39 4.61 10.51
N SER A 35 22.50 4.02 11.31
CA SER A 35 22.90 3.11 12.40
C SER A 35 23.51 1.80 11.89
N VAL A 36 23.30 1.43 10.63
CA VAL A 36 23.93 0.27 9.97
C VAL A 36 25.03 0.69 8.98
N GLY A 37 25.49 1.95 9.06
CA GLY A 37 26.61 2.45 8.26
C GLY A 37 26.27 2.73 6.79
N ILE A 38 25.00 2.93 6.45
CA ILE A 38 24.54 3.23 5.10
C ILE A 38 24.17 4.72 5.00
N ASP A 39 24.82 5.42 4.07
CA ASP A 39 24.39 6.74 3.59
C ASP A 39 23.61 6.58 2.28
N CYS A 40 22.33 6.97 2.27
CA CYS A 40 21.40 6.60 1.20
C CYS A 40 21.13 7.77 0.26
N HIS A 41 21.40 7.58 -1.03
CA HIS A 41 21.15 8.57 -2.08
C HIS A 41 20.19 8.05 -3.16
N CYS A 42 19.21 7.23 -2.77
CA CYS A 42 18.20 6.73 -3.70
C CYS A 42 17.29 7.87 -4.21
N ARG A 43 16.47 7.61 -5.24
CA ARG A 43 15.53 8.60 -5.80
C ARG A 43 14.65 9.25 -4.73
N LEU A 44 14.17 8.47 -3.76
CA LEU A 44 13.31 8.96 -2.69
C LEU A 44 14.07 9.88 -1.73
N CYS A 45 15.25 9.49 -1.25
CA CYS A 45 16.07 10.35 -0.38
C CYS A 45 16.48 11.64 -1.09
N LYS A 46 16.87 11.57 -2.37
CA LYS A 46 17.17 12.76 -3.18
C LYS A 46 15.97 13.68 -3.35
N LEU A 47 14.77 13.11 -3.48
CA LEU A 47 13.54 13.90 -3.51
C LEU A 47 13.35 14.63 -2.19
N ASP A 48 13.41 13.90 -1.06
CA ASP A 48 13.28 14.47 0.28
C ASP A 48 14.29 15.62 0.51
N ASP A 49 15.55 15.41 0.14
CA ASP A 49 16.64 16.40 0.25
C ASP A 49 16.41 17.65 -0.63
N SER A 50 15.75 17.47 -1.77
CA SER A 50 15.52 18.54 -2.77
C SER A 50 14.26 19.35 -2.52
N GLU A 51 13.37 18.89 -1.63
CA GLU A 51 12.12 19.58 -1.34
C GLU A 51 12.37 20.89 -0.59
N SER A 52 11.62 21.93 -0.95
CA SER A 52 11.75 23.23 -0.29
C SER A 52 11.31 23.14 1.17
N PRO A 53 11.86 23.98 2.07
CA PRO A 53 11.42 24.04 3.46
C PRO A 53 9.91 24.21 3.61
N GLU A 54 9.27 24.99 2.74
CA GLU A 54 7.82 25.22 2.76
C GLU A 54 7.01 23.95 2.45
N VAL A 55 7.46 23.14 1.47
CA VAL A 55 6.84 21.87 1.11
C VAL A 55 6.98 20.87 2.25
N ASN A 56 8.20 20.73 2.79
CA ASN A 56 8.50 19.83 3.90
C ASN A 56 7.69 20.19 5.15
N ASP A 57 7.69 21.46 5.55
CA ASP A 57 6.91 21.96 6.67
C ASP A 57 5.41 21.72 6.48
N ARG A 58 4.90 21.92 5.25
CA ARG A 58 3.49 21.68 4.96
C ARG A 58 3.15 20.20 5.07
N ARG A 59 3.98 19.31 4.51
CA ARG A 59 3.81 17.86 4.59
C ARG A 59 3.80 17.39 6.04
N ILE A 60 4.79 17.80 6.83
CA ILE A 60 4.89 17.48 8.27
C ILE A 60 3.64 17.95 9.04
N ARG A 61 3.14 19.16 8.79
CA ARG A 61 1.91 19.66 9.44
C ARG A 61 0.69 18.83 9.08
N LEU A 62 0.54 18.44 7.82
CA LEU A 62 -0.58 17.64 7.34
C LEU A 62 -0.57 16.25 7.99
N LEU A 63 0.58 15.57 7.98
CA LEU A 63 0.74 14.26 8.59
C LEU A 63 0.52 14.28 10.10
N ASN A 64 1.11 15.26 10.80
CA ASN A 64 0.87 15.43 12.24
C ASN A 64 -0.60 15.71 12.55
N THR A 65 -1.28 16.51 11.72
CA THR A 65 -2.71 16.78 11.88
C THR A 65 -3.51 15.50 11.75
N PHE A 66 -3.22 14.68 10.74
CA PHE A 66 -3.90 13.41 10.56
C PHE A 66 -3.64 12.45 11.73
N GLU A 67 -2.36 12.16 12.01
CA GLU A 67 -1.95 11.18 13.02
C GLU A 67 -2.45 11.54 14.44
N LYS A 68 -2.34 12.81 14.83
CA LYS A 68 -2.65 13.22 16.21
C LYS A 68 -4.12 13.56 16.42
N LEU A 69 -4.79 14.16 15.43
CA LEU A 69 -6.13 14.74 15.63
C LEU A 69 -7.25 13.94 14.94
N ILE A 70 -6.95 13.24 13.85
CA ILE A 70 -7.96 12.59 13.01
C ILE A 70 -7.96 11.08 13.23
N LYS A 71 -6.82 10.41 13.04
CA LYS A 71 -6.67 8.95 13.10
C LYS A 71 -7.29 8.32 14.37
N PRO A 72 -7.06 8.86 15.59
CA PRO A 72 -7.65 8.27 16.81
C PRO A 72 -9.17 8.36 16.86
N ARG A 73 -9.78 9.30 16.12
CA ARG A 73 -11.22 9.59 16.16
C ARG A 73 -11.93 8.91 15.00
N ILE A 74 -11.38 8.98 13.79
CA ILE A 74 -12.00 8.47 12.56
C ILE A 74 -12.10 6.93 12.57
N LEU A 75 -11.17 6.24 13.24
CA LEU A 75 -11.20 4.78 13.39
C LEU A 75 -12.34 4.30 14.30
N ASN A 76 -12.75 5.13 15.27
CA ASN A 76 -13.80 4.80 16.24
C ASN A 76 -15.17 5.31 15.80
N VAL A 77 -15.21 6.52 15.24
CA VAL A 77 -16.41 7.20 14.78
C VAL A 77 -16.14 7.67 13.36
N ALA A 78 -16.82 7.07 12.38
CA ALA A 78 -16.77 7.48 10.98
C ALA A 78 -17.50 8.82 10.76
N ASN A 79 -17.05 9.87 11.44
CA ASN A 79 -17.68 11.18 11.40
C ASN A 79 -17.47 11.81 10.01
N PRO A 80 -18.52 12.22 9.28
CA PRO A 80 -18.41 12.82 7.95
C PRO A 80 -17.47 14.04 7.88
N SER A 81 -17.39 14.84 8.95
CA SER A 81 -16.48 15.99 9.01
C SER A 81 -15.00 15.58 9.06
N LEU A 82 -14.69 14.47 9.74
CA LEU A 82 -13.34 13.91 9.80
C LEU A 82 -12.95 13.26 8.46
N ILE A 83 -13.90 12.61 7.80
CA ILE A 83 -13.74 12.06 6.45
C ILE A 83 -13.39 13.20 5.48
N LYS A 84 -14.21 14.26 5.41
CA LYS A 84 -13.96 15.41 4.53
C LYS A 84 -12.62 16.10 4.82
N ARG A 85 -12.23 16.19 6.09
CA ARG A 85 -10.93 16.75 6.47
C ARG A 85 -9.77 15.84 6.02
N SER A 86 -9.96 14.53 6.08
CA SER A 86 -8.97 13.54 5.61
C SER A 86 -8.82 13.56 4.10
N GLU A 87 -9.92 13.62 3.34
CA GLU A 87 -9.92 13.80 1.88
C GLU A 87 -9.11 15.03 1.46
N LYS A 88 -9.32 16.16 2.16
CA LYS A 88 -8.55 17.38 1.93
C LYS A 88 -7.06 17.18 2.19
N ILE A 89 -6.69 16.48 3.26
CA ILE A 89 -5.29 16.19 3.59
C ILE A 89 -4.66 15.30 2.51
N VAL A 90 -5.34 14.22 2.11
CA VAL A 90 -4.85 13.29 1.07
C VAL A 90 -4.65 14.03 -0.25
N SER A 91 -5.65 14.80 -0.69
CA SER A 91 -5.55 15.62 -1.91
C SER A 91 -4.38 16.61 -1.84
N GLU A 92 -4.18 17.26 -0.70
CA GLU A 92 -3.09 18.21 -0.53
C GLU A 92 -1.71 17.54 -0.54
N LEU A 93 -1.56 16.38 0.12
CA LEU A 93 -0.33 15.59 0.09
C LEU A 93 0.02 15.15 -1.35
N HIS A 94 -0.95 14.66 -2.11
CA HIS A 94 -0.75 14.33 -3.53
C HIS A 94 -0.30 15.55 -4.33
N ASN A 95 -0.89 16.72 -4.09
CA ASN A 95 -0.51 17.95 -4.79
C ASN A 95 0.93 18.40 -4.49
N LEU A 96 1.44 18.16 -3.27
CA LEU A 96 2.82 18.50 -2.91
C LEU A 96 3.85 17.71 -3.73
N ARG A 97 3.54 16.47 -4.15
CA ARG A 97 4.42 15.60 -4.92
C ARG A 97 3.83 15.19 -6.28
N LYS A 98 2.98 16.03 -6.88
CA LYS A 98 2.25 15.71 -8.12
C LYS A 98 3.15 15.36 -9.31
N GLU A 99 4.38 15.87 -9.34
CA GLU A 99 5.36 15.59 -10.40
C GLU A 99 6.06 14.23 -10.21
N GLN A 100 6.00 13.64 -9.01
CA GLN A 100 6.62 12.36 -8.65
C GLN A 100 5.66 11.49 -7.82
N PRO A 101 4.46 11.16 -8.34
CA PRO A 101 3.43 10.45 -7.58
C PRO A 101 3.85 9.02 -7.19
N ASP A 102 4.78 8.41 -7.94
CA ASP A 102 5.33 7.08 -7.65
C ASP A 102 6.20 7.04 -6.38
N LEU A 103 6.60 8.20 -5.86
CA LEU A 103 7.43 8.36 -4.67
C LEU A 103 6.68 8.95 -3.48
N GLU A 104 5.39 9.28 -3.65
CA GLU A 104 4.58 9.80 -2.57
C GLU A 104 4.03 8.64 -1.72
N PHE A 105 4.73 8.17 -0.69
CA PHE A 105 4.22 7.06 0.13
C PHE A 105 3.38 7.48 1.34
N ASP A 106 3.35 8.76 1.69
CA ASP A 106 2.72 9.26 2.91
C ASP A 106 1.18 9.09 2.92
N THR A 107 0.57 9.03 1.74
CA THR A 107 -0.88 8.85 1.56
C THR A 107 -1.34 7.39 1.67
N LEU A 108 -0.45 6.39 1.64
CA LEU A 108 -0.83 4.97 1.62
C LEU A 108 -1.70 4.57 2.83
N GLU A 109 -1.21 4.81 4.05
CA GLU A 109 -1.95 4.47 5.28
C GLU A 109 -3.18 5.37 5.45
N LEU A 110 -3.04 6.67 5.15
CA LEU A 110 -4.12 7.65 5.23
C LEU A 110 -5.31 7.25 4.35
N SER A 111 -5.06 6.91 3.09
CA SER A 111 -6.09 6.53 2.13
C SER A 111 -6.76 5.20 2.50
N LYS A 112 -6.02 4.25 3.07
CA LYS A 112 -6.59 3.01 3.62
C LYS A 112 -7.56 3.31 4.77
N ILE A 113 -7.16 4.17 5.71
CA ILE A 113 -8.00 4.59 6.84
C ILE A 113 -9.23 5.36 6.35
N LEU A 114 -9.06 6.22 5.35
CA LEU A 114 -10.14 6.97 4.74
C LEU A 114 -11.17 6.05 4.07
N ALA A 115 -10.71 5.07 3.29
CA ALA A 115 -11.58 4.06 2.69
C ALA A 115 -12.33 3.24 3.76
N PHE A 116 -11.64 2.86 4.84
CA PHE A 116 -12.28 2.20 5.98
C PHE A 116 -13.39 3.06 6.60
N ALA A 117 -13.16 4.36 6.76
CA ALA A 117 -14.15 5.29 7.30
C ALA A 117 -15.37 5.43 6.36
N HIS A 118 -15.15 5.52 5.05
CA HIS A 118 -16.23 5.51 4.06
C HIS A 118 -17.03 4.20 4.09
N ARG A 119 -16.35 3.05 4.17
CA ARG A 119 -16.99 1.74 4.32
C ARG A 119 -17.88 1.69 5.56
N LYS A 120 -17.41 2.19 6.71
CA LYS A 120 -18.19 2.25 7.96
C LYS A 120 -19.44 3.13 7.87
N ASN A 121 -19.42 4.15 7.01
CA ASN A 121 -20.58 4.99 6.71
C ASN A 121 -21.51 4.42 5.62
N GLY A 122 -21.23 3.22 5.11
CA GLY A 122 -22.01 2.62 4.03
C GLY A 122 -21.67 3.14 2.63
N ASN A 123 -20.68 4.04 2.51
CA ASN A 123 -20.22 4.57 1.23
C ASN A 123 -19.24 3.59 0.55
N LEU A 124 -19.72 2.37 0.26
CA LEU A 124 -18.89 1.29 -0.27
C LEU A 124 -18.24 1.64 -1.63
N ALA A 125 -18.97 2.34 -2.49
CA ALA A 125 -18.48 2.76 -3.81
C ALA A 125 -17.30 3.74 -3.68
N GLU A 126 -17.38 4.70 -2.76
CA GLU A 126 -16.31 5.68 -2.51
C GLU A 126 -15.08 5.01 -1.89
N ALA A 127 -15.30 4.15 -0.89
CA ALA A 127 -14.22 3.35 -0.30
C ALA A 127 -13.48 2.53 -1.36
N LEU A 128 -14.21 1.91 -2.29
CA LEU A 128 -13.64 1.11 -3.37
C LEU A 128 -12.89 2.00 -4.37
N SER A 129 -13.44 3.17 -4.72
CA SER A 129 -12.80 4.13 -5.61
C SER A 129 -11.43 4.56 -5.08
N ILE A 130 -11.37 4.97 -3.81
CA ILE A 130 -10.14 5.39 -3.14
C ILE A 130 -9.08 4.28 -3.17
N LEU A 131 -9.43 3.05 -2.77
CA LEU A 131 -8.46 1.96 -2.74
C LEU A 131 -7.96 1.58 -4.14
N LYS A 132 -8.82 1.63 -5.16
CA LYS A 132 -8.43 1.36 -6.56
C LYS A 132 -7.52 2.44 -7.11
N GLU A 133 -7.75 3.70 -6.78
CA GLU A 133 -6.86 4.81 -7.13
C GLU A 133 -5.46 4.58 -6.55
N VAL A 134 -5.38 4.30 -5.24
CA VAL A 134 -4.11 4.00 -4.57
C VAL A 134 -3.44 2.79 -5.20
N TYR A 135 -4.17 1.69 -5.40
CA TYR A 135 -3.61 0.51 -6.07
C TYR A 135 -3.04 0.85 -7.46
N ASN A 136 -3.72 1.67 -8.26
CA ASN A 136 -3.25 2.01 -9.60
C ASN A 136 -1.91 2.74 -9.59
N ILE A 137 -1.66 3.59 -8.58
CA ILE A 137 -0.38 4.29 -8.38
C ILE A 137 0.71 3.31 -7.95
N TYR A 138 0.43 2.43 -6.97
CA TYR A 138 1.47 1.60 -6.33
C TYR A 138 1.47 0.12 -6.71
N LYS A 139 0.68 -0.33 -7.70
CA LYS A 139 0.59 -1.76 -8.09
C LYS A 139 1.94 -2.40 -8.40
N ASN A 140 2.87 -1.62 -8.94
CA ASN A 140 4.23 -2.05 -9.30
C ASN A 140 5.25 -1.90 -8.16
N VAL A 141 4.83 -1.34 -7.02
CA VAL A 141 5.65 -1.22 -5.81
C VAL A 141 5.40 -2.44 -4.92
N HIS A 142 6.47 -2.98 -4.35
CA HIS A 142 6.44 -4.16 -3.49
C HIS A 142 6.48 -3.73 -2.03
N LEU A 143 5.34 -3.29 -1.50
CA LEU A 143 5.14 -2.94 -0.10
C LEU A 143 3.98 -3.76 0.47
N GLN A 144 4.15 -4.23 1.71
CA GLN A 144 3.12 -5.03 2.41
C GLN A 144 1.78 -4.29 2.54
N ILE A 145 1.80 -2.96 2.63
CA ILE A 145 0.59 -2.15 2.67
C ILE A 145 -0.23 -2.22 1.36
N VAL A 146 0.41 -2.44 0.21
CA VAL A 146 -0.28 -2.64 -1.07
C VAL A 146 -1.04 -3.96 -1.07
N ASP A 147 -0.48 -5.02 -0.46
CA ASP A 147 -1.17 -6.30 -0.30
C ASP A 147 -2.42 -6.14 0.59
N CYS A 148 -2.32 -5.32 1.64
CA CYS A 148 -3.46 -4.97 2.48
C CYS A 148 -4.53 -4.17 1.73
N ILE A 149 -4.14 -3.25 0.83
CA ILE A 149 -5.07 -2.47 0.00
C ILE A 149 -5.85 -3.40 -0.93
N ILE A 150 -5.16 -4.33 -1.60
CA ILE A 150 -5.81 -5.33 -2.46
C ILE A 150 -6.78 -6.19 -1.65
N PHE A 151 -6.38 -6.59 -0.44
CA PHE A 151 -7.24 -7.35 0.45
C PHE A 151 -8.51 -6.57 0.85
N ASP A 152 -8.39 -5.29 1.19
CA ASP A 152 -9.54 -4.44 1.52
C ASP A 152 -10.47 -4.23 0.30
N ILE A 153 -9.92 -4.18 -0.92
CA ILE A 153 -10.72 -4.18 -2.16
C ILE A 153 -11.54 -5.46 -2.29
N VAL A 154 -10.95 -6.64 -2.02
CA VAL A 154 -11.69 -7.92 -2.03
C VAL A 154 -12.85 -7.88 -1.04
N LEU A 155 -12.62 -7.39 0.19
CA LEU A 155 -13.66 -7.28 1.20
C LEU A 155 -14.81 -6.35 0.76
N LEU A 156 -14.50 -5.23 0.12
CA LEU A 156 -15.51 -4.30 -0.39
C LEU A 156 -16.35 -4.92 -1.50
N TYR A 157 -15.76 -5.69 -2.41
CA TYR A 157 -16.53 -6.42 -3.43
C TYR A 157 -17.43 -7.50 -2.82
N ILE A 158 -17.00 -8.17 -1.75
CA ILE A 158 -17.86 -9.09 -0.98
C ILE A 158 -19.03 -8.34 -0.34
N ASP A 159 -18.77 -7.20 0.32
CA ASP A 159 -19.82 -6.36 0.92
C ASP A 159 -20.84 -5.87 -0.14
N LEU A 160 -20.36 -5.56 -1.36
CA LEU A 160 -21.17 -5.19 -2.52
C LEU A 160 -21.86 -6.39 -3.20
N LYS A 161 -21.63 -7.63 -2.74
CA LYS A 161 -22.13 -8.88 -3.34
C LYS A 161 -21.66 -9.11 -4.78
N GLN A 162 -20.55 -8.49 -5.18
CA GLN A 162 -19.95 -8.60 -6.51
C GLN A 162 -18.86 -9.69 -6.49
N MET A 163 -19.29 -10.95 -6.35
CA MET A 163 -18.39 -12.09 -6.09
C MET A 163 -17.39 -12.37 -7.22
N GLU A 164 -17.77 -12.14 -8.47
CA GLU A 164 -16.86 -12.31 -9.60
C GLU A 164 -15.66 -11.36 -9.52
N GLU A 165 -15.91 -10.09 -9.18
CA GLU A 165 -14.86 -9.10 -8.99
C GLU A 165 -14.03 -9.41 -7.74
N ALA A 166 -14.68 -9.82 -6.65
CA ALA A 166 -13.96 -10.23 -5.43
C ALA A 166 -12.96 -11.36 -5.72
N ARG A 167 -13.36 -12.37 -6.51
CA ARG A 167 -12.48 -13.47 -6.94
C ARG A 167 -11.33 -13.00 -7.83
N LYS A 168 -11.58 -12.09 -8.78
CA LYS A 168 -10.51 -11.51 -9.62
C LYS A 168 -9.47 -10.78 -8.79
N TRP A 169 -9.89 -9.96 -7.83
CA TRP A 169 -8.97 -9.24 -6.94
C TRP A 169 -8.25 -10.17 -5.97
N PHE A 170 -8.90 -11.23 -5.53
CA PHE A 170 -8.26 -12.26 -4.72
C PHE A 170 -7.18 -13.02 -5.50
N ASP A 171 -7.43 -13.34 -6.77
CA ASP A 171 -6.41 -13.93 -7.66
C ASP A 171 -5.22 -12.97 -7.87
N ILE A 172 -5.46 -11.66 -8.00
CA ILE A 172 -4.39 -10.64 -8.06
C ILE A 172 -3.54 -10.69 -6.78
N LEU A 173 -4.16 -10.74 -5.60
CA LEU A 173 -3.46 -10.82 -4.32
C LEU A 173 -2.62 -12.10 -4.21
N LEU A 174 -3.21 -13.25 -4.54
CA LEU A 174 -2.53 -14.54 -4.53
C LEU A 174 -1.30 -14.53 -5.43
N LYS A 175 -1.42 -14.04 -6.65
CA LYS A 175 -0.29 -13.93 -7.59
C LYS A 175 0.79 -13.00 -7.06
N LYS A 176 0.41 -11.82 -6.56
CA LYS A 176 1.37 -10.84 -6.03
C LYS A 176 2.20 -11.41 -4.88
N LEU A 177 1.59 -12.23 -4.01
CA LEU A 177 2.28 -12.88 -2.89
C LEU A 177 3.09 -14.11 -3.31
N ALA A 178 2.56 -14.94 -4.21
CA ALA A 178 3.14 -16.25 -4.51
C ALA A 178 4.12 -16.25 -5.69
N GLU A 179 3.91 -15.45 -6.74
CA GLU A 179 4.78 -15.42 -7.93
C GLU A 179 6.24 -15.03 -7.62
N PRO A 180 6.52 -14.09 -6.70
CA PRO A 180 7.90 -13.81 -6.31
C PRO A 180 8.65 -15.03 -5.77
N ILE A 181 7.94 -16.03 -5.23
CA ILE A 181 8.52 -17.20 -4.57
C ILE A 181 8.46 -18.44 -5.46
N LEU A 182 7.31 -18.69 -6.10
CA LEU A 182 7.06 -19.90 -6.90
C LEU A 182 7.35 -19.68 -8.39
N GLY A 183 7.59 -18.45 -8.83
CA GLY A 183 7.67 -18.08 -10.24
C GLY A 183 6.29 -17.70 -10.80
N LYS A 184 6.29 -17.15 -12.01
CA LYS A 184 5.04 -16.73 -12.69
C LYS A 184 4.16 -17.93 -12.98
N PHE A 185 2.87 -17.80 -12.69
CA PHE A 185 1.89 -18.83 -13.01
C PHE A 185 1.36 -18.66 -14.43
N LYS A 186 0.93 -19.76 -15.04
CA LYS A 186 0.13 -19.72 -16.26
C LYS A 186 -1.35 -19.84 -15.88
N ASP A 187 -2.19 -18.99 -16.45
CA ASP A 187 -3.58 -18.80 -16.03
C ASP A 187 -4.48 -20.03 -16.26
N ASP A 188 -4.03 -20.97 -17.10
CA ASP A 188 -4.70 -22.21 -17.47
C ASP A 188 -4.48 -23.37 -16.47
N GLU A 189 -3.56 -23.24 -15.52
CA GLU A 189 -3.24 -24.34 -14.59
C GLU A 189 -4.03 -24.26 -13.27
N ILE A 190 -5.14 -25.00 -13.12
CA ILE A 190 -5.89 -25.09 -11.84
C ILE A 190 -4.97 -25.39 -10.63
N LYS A 191 -3.86 -26.09 -10.87
CA LYS A 191 -2.85 -26.44 -9.86
C LYS A 191 -2.18 -25.21 -9.21
N TRP A 192 -2.01 -24.11 -9.94
CA TRP A 192 -1.28 -22.94 -9.42
C TRP A 192 -1.98 -22.33 -8.21
N LYS A 193 -3.32 -22.29 -8.20
CA LYS A 193 -4.10 -21.72 -7.10
C LYS A 193 -3.87 -22.48 -5.81
N LYS A 194 -3.77 -23.82 -5.86
CA LYS A 194 -3.53 -24.66 -4.68
C LYS A 194 -2.15 -24.41 -4.08
N ASP A 195 -1.13 -24.35 -4.92
CA ASP A 195 0.25 -24.13 -4.51
C ASP A 195 0.45 -22.69 -3.98
N ALA A 196 -0.12 -21.70 -4.69
CA ALA A 196 -0.14 -20.30 -4.25
C ALA A 196 -0.88 -20.16 -2.92
N PHE A 197 -2.06 -20.76 -2.80
CA PHE A 197 -2.86 -20.69 -1.58
C PHE A 197 -2.07 -21.23 -0.39
N HIS A 198 -1.54 -22.46 -0.48
CA HIS A 198 -0.74 -23.09 0.58
C HIS A 198 0.45 -22.24 1.05
N LEU A 199 1.11 -21.54 0.11
CA LEU A 199 2.18 -20.61 0.44
C LEU A 199 1.65 -19.36 1.14
N THR A 200 0.59 -18.75 0.61
CA THR A 200 -0.01 -17.54 1.19
C THR A 200 -0.62 -17.78 2.58
N GLU A 201 -1.07 -19.00 2.90
CA GLU A 201 -1.53 -19.34 4.27
C GLU A 201 -0.44 -19.09 5.32
N LYS A 202 0.83 -19.26 4.93
CA LYS A 202 1.99 -19.10 5.82
C LYS A 202 2.49 -17.66 5.89
N ILE A 203 2.33 -16.89 4.81
CA ILE A 203 2.88 -15.54 4.67
C ILE A 203 1.86 -14.47 5.06
N PHE A 204 0.59 -14.70 4.73
CA PHE A 204 -0.51 -13.77 4.96
C PHE A 204 -1.77 -14.53 5.44
N PRO A 205 -1.76 -15.09 6.68
CA PRO A 205 -2.77 -16.06 7.14
C PRO A 205 -4.23 -15.58 7.09
N VAL A 206 -4.43 -14.25 7.15
CA VAL A 206 -5.75 -13.60 7.03
C VAL A 206 -6.49 -13.97 5.74
N MET A 207 -5.78 -14.37 4.68
CA MET A 207 -6.36 -14.85 3.43
C MET A 207 -7.31 -16.03 3.61
N ASN A 208 -7.02 -16.92 4.56
CA ASN A 208 -7.75 -18.18 4.73
C ASN A 208 -9.20 -17.97 5.16
N SER A 209 -9.45 -16.94 5.98
CA SER A 209 -10.78 -16.61 6.43
C SER A 209 -11.65 -16.11 5.27
N ILE A 210 -11.07 -15.37 4.34
CA ILE A 210 -11.79 -14.79 3.20
C ILE A 210 -11.95 -15.76 2.04
N ALA A 211 -10.99 -16.65 1.82
CA ALA A 211 -11.13 -17.70 0.80
C ALA A 211 -12.39 -18.56 1.01
N LYS A 212 -12.84 -18.74 2.25
CA LYS A 212 -14.09 -19.43 2.58
C LYS A 212 -15.35 -18.64 2.21
N CYS A 213 -15.21 -17.32 2.05
CA CYS A 213 -16.30 -16.42 1.67
C CYS A 213 -16.41 -16.22 0.16
N LEU A 214 -15.41 -16.67 -0.63
CA LEU A 214 -15.30 -16.48 -2.08
C LEU A 214 -15.76 -17.70 -2.86
#